data_AF-A0A485KPR5-F1
#
_entry.id   AF-A0A485KPR5-F1
#
_cell.length_a   1.000
_cell.length_b   1.000
_cell.length_c   1.000
_cell.angle_alpha   90.00
_cell.angle_beta   90.00
_cell.angle_gamma   90.00
#
_symmetry.space_group_name_H-M   'P 1'
#
loop_
_entity.id
_entity.type
_entity.pdbx_description
1 polymer ?
#
loop_
_entity_poly.entity_id
_entity_poly.type
_entity_poly.pdbx_seq_one_letter_code
_entity_poly.pdbx_strand_id
1 'polypeptide(L)'
;MNGIRQAARSFATLNKMSEQGVIYTSIQKKLQDVFQPTHLEVLNESYMHNVPKGSETHFKVVVVSDLFEGKPLIQRHRMVNEALAAEFDKGVHALSIQSKTPAQWETNSSVRPSPTCLGGMLHDKKKASE
;
A
#
# COMPACT_ATOMS: atom_id res chain seq x y z
N MET A 1 9.01 -11.21 42.65
CA MET A 1 9.76 -10.60 41.53
C MET A 1 9.19 -11.16 40.24
N ASN A 2 8.97 -10.28 39.25
CA ASN A 2 8.45 -10.50 37.89
C ASN A 2 6.94 -10.80 37.82
N GLY A 3 6.02 -9.87 37.51
CA GLY A 3 6.12 -8.73 36.61
C GLY A 3 5.39 -9.00 35.28
N ILE A 4 4.12 -9.46 35.34
CA ILE A 4 3.29 -9.64 34.13
C ILE A 4 2.83 -8.26 33.68
N ARG A 5 3.62 -7.63 32.81
CA ARG A 5 3.26 -6.37 32.15
C ARG A 5 2.29 -6.66 31.00
N GLN A 6 1.06 -6.19 31.18
CA GLN A 6 0.11 -5.68 30.18
C GLN A 6 0.26 -6.16 28.73
N ALA A 7 -0.75 -6.86 28.23
CA ALA A 7 -1.08 -6.92 26.81
C ALA A 7 -2.50 -6.39 26.58
N ALA A 8 -2.72 -5.10 26.85
CA ALA A 8 -3.85 -4.37 26.32
C ALA A 8 -3.61 -4.14 24.82
N ARG A 9 -3.80 -5.16 24.00
CA ARG A 9 -3.74 -5.04 22.53
C ARG A 9 -5.12 -4.61 22.00
N SER A 10 -5.32 -3.30 22.04
CA SER A 10 -6.05 -2.47 21.07
C SER A 10 -7.37 -2.99 20.51
N PHE A 11 -8.48 -2.55 21.11
CA PHE A 11 -9.84 -2.61 20.56
C PHE A 11 -10.01 -1.84 19.22
N ALA A 12 -9.04 -1.02 18.81
CA ALA A 12 -9.09 -0.18 17.61
C ALA A 12 -8.99 -0.97 16.28
N THR A 13 -8.56 -2.23 16.30
CA THR A 13 -8.33 -3.01 15.07
C THR A 13 -9.62 -3.57 14.45
N LEU A 14 -10.68 -3.79 15.25
CA LEU A 14 -11.90 -4.45 14.77
C LEU A 14 -12.81 -3.57 13.90
N ASN A 15 -12.79 -2.25 14.07
CA ASN A 15 -13.73 -1.36 13.37
C ASN A 15 -13.23 -0.88 11.98
N LYS A 16 -11.97 -1.18 11.63
CA LYS A 16 -11.36 -0.75 10.35
C LYS A 16 -11.48 -1.80 9.23
N MET A 17 -11.93 -3.01 9.57
CA MET A 17 -12.00 -4.15 8.65
C MET A 17 -13.27 -4.18 7.79
N SER A 18 -14.33 -3.44 8.15
CA SER A 18 -15.64 -3.46 7.46
C SER A 18 -15.77 -2.47 6.29
N GLU A 19 -14.81 -1.57 6.10
CA GLU A 19 -14.83 -0.58 4.99
C GLU A 19 -13.76 -0.82 3.91
N GLN A 20 -13.01 -1.92 4.00
CA GLN A 20 -11.92 -2.21 3.07
C GLN A 20 -12.29 -3.38 2.16
N GLY A 21 -12.01 -3.25 0.86
CA GLY A 21 -12.40 -4.23 -0.16
C GLY A 21 -11.64 -5.55 -0.10
N VAL A 22 -12.09 -6.53 -0.88
CA VAL A 22 -11.55 -7.90 -0.87
C VAL A 22 -10.09 -7.95 -1.31
N ILE A 23 -9.69 -7.07 -2.23
CA ILE A 23 -8.30 -6.99 -2.70
C ILE A 23 -7.42 -6.36 -1.63
N TYR A 24 -7.88 -5.30 -0.97
CA TYR A 24 -7.17 -4.71 0.17
C TYR A 24 -6.82 -5.76 1.23
N THR A 25 -7.81 -6.53 1.69
CA THR A 25 -7.60 -7.53 2.76
C THR A 25 -6.62 -8.62 2.32
N SER A 26 -6.70 -9.03 1.05
CA SER A 26 -5.80 -10.01 0.46
C SER A 26 -4.35 -9.52 0.41
N ILE A 27 -4.13 -8.27 -0.05
CA ILE A 27 -2.82 -7.61 -0.06
C ILE A 27 -2.25 -7.52 1.35
N GLN A 28 -3.04 -7.00 2.29
CA GLN A 28 -2.60 -6.81 3.68
C GLN A 28 -2.17 -8.15 4.29
N LYS A 29 -2.99 -9.19 4.15
CA LYS A 29 -2.70 -10.51 4.72
C LYS A 29 -1.42 -11.11 4.13
N LYS A 30 -1.28 -11.10 2.80
CA LYS A 30 -0.09 -11.66 2.14
C LYS A 30 1.20 -10.95 2.54
N LEU A 31 1.17 -9.63 2.60
CA LEU A 31 2.35 -8.88 3.02
C LEU A 31 2.69 -9.12 4.48
N GLN A 32 1.67 -9.27 5.34
CA GLN A 32 1.87 -9.62 6.74
C GLN A 32 2.52 -11.00 6.89
N ASP A 33 2.01 -12.00 6.16
CA ASP A 33 2.47 -13.40 6.24
C ASP A 33 3.89 -13.57 5.66
N VAL A 34 4.18 -12.93 4.51
CA VAL A 34 5.47 -13.08 3.81
C VAL A 34 6.58 -12.27 4.46
N PHE A 35 6.31 -11.01 4.84
CA PHE A 35 7.36 -10.09 5.29
C PHE A 35 7.44 -9.90 6.79
N GLN A 36 6.44 -10.38 7.54
CA GLN A 36 6.29 -10.16 8.99
C GLN A 36 6.72 -8.75 9.42
N PRO A 37 6.18 -7.70 8.77
CA PRO A 37 6.69 -6.35 8.92
C PRO A 37 6.41 -5.79 10.31
N THR A 38 7.36 -5.00 10.82
CA THR A 38 7.19 -4.20 12.04
C THR A 38 6.17 -3.07 11.84
N HIS A 39 6.03 -2.60 10.59
CA HIS A 39 5.02 -1.62 10.20
C HIS A 39 4.51 -1.91 8.79
N LEU A 40 3.18 -1.98 8.64
CA LEU A 40 2.49 -2.21 7.37
C LEU A 40 1.34 -1.21 7.23
N GLU A 41 1.35 -0.48 6.12
CA GLU A 41 0.27 0.42 5.74
C GLU A 41 -0.12 0.11 4.28
N VAL A 42 -1.41 -0.14 4.05
CA VAL A 42 -1.98 -0.31 2.72
C VAL A 42 -3.03 0.78 2.54
N LEU A 43 -3.01 1.46 1.40
CA LEU A 43 -3.92 2.56 1.07
C LEU A 43 -4.46 2.34 -0.35
N ASN A 44 -5.78 2.38 -0.51
CA ASN A 44 -6.39 2.38 -1.83
C ASN A 44 -6.42 3.82 -2.37
N GLU A 45 -5.62 4.12 -3.39
CA GLU A 45 -5.55 5.44 -4.03
C GLU A 45 -6.38 5.50 -5.33
N SER A 46 -7.18 4.47 -5.62
CA SER A 46 -8.00 4.40 -6.84
C SER A 46 -8.97 5.57 -6.96
N TYR A 47 -9.47 6.13 -5.85
CA TYR A 47 -10.35 7.30 -5.86
C TYR A 47 -9.71 8.57 -6.45
N MET A 48 -8.38 8.61 -6.56
CA MET A 48 -7.64 9.73 -7.17
C MET A 48 -7.59 9.64 -8.70
N HIS A 49 -8.11 8.55 -9.28
CA HIS A 49 -8.16 8.32 -10.71
C HIS A 49 -9.61 8.34 -11.20
N ASN A 50 -9.80 8.57 -12.51
CA ASN A 50 -11.13 8.62 -13.16
C ASN A 50 -11.74 7.22 -13.30
N VAL A 51 -11.78 6.48 -12.20
CA VAL A 51 -12.30 5.11 -12.08
C VAL A 51 -13.55 5.13 -11.19
N PRO A 52 -14.49 4.19 -11.38
CA PRO A 52 -15.70 4.12 -10.57
C PRO A 52 -15.39 4.07 -9.06
N LYS A 53 -16.25 4.68 -8.23
CA LYS A 53 -16.15 4.58 -6.77
C LYS A 53 -16.12 3.11 -6.34
N GLY A 54 -15.15 2.75 -5.49
CA GLY A 54 -14.94 1.36 -5.05
C GLY A 54 -13.98 0.56 -5.94
N SER A 55 -13.36 1.17 -6.95
CA SER A 55 -12.30 0.50 -7.72
C SER A 55 -11.10 0.17 -6.83
N GLU A 56 -10.54 -1.02 -7.02
CA GLU A 56 -9.37 -1.53 -6.33
C GLU A 56 -8.21 -1.70 -7.33
N THR A 57 -7.90 -0.64 -8.10
CA THR A 57 -6.93 -0.70 -9.20
C THR A 57 -5.58 -0.09 -8.87
N HIS A 58 -5.55 0.94 -8.01
CA HIS A 58 -4.33 1.63 -7.59
C HIS A 58 -4.18 1.53 -6.08
N PHE A 59 -3.08 0.89 -5.66
CA PHE A 59 -2.75 0.74 -4.26
C PHE A 59 -1.40 1.36 -3.94
N LYS A 60 -1.27 1.85 -2.72
CA LYS A 60 -0.01 2.21 -2.11
C LYS A 60 0.25 1.34 -0.90
N VAL A 61 1.47 0.83 -0.81
CA VAL A 61 1.92 -0.04 0.25
C VAL A 61 3.19 0.51 0.85
N VAL A 62 3.17 0.73 2.17
CA VAL A 62 4.35 1.01 2.98
C VAL A 62 4.63 -0.24 3.80
N VAL A 63 5.80 -0.83 3.59
CA VAL A 63 6.22 -2.05 4.29
C VAL A 63 7.58 -1.83 4.92
N VAL A 64 7.64 -2.07 6.23
CA VAL A 64 8.86 -1.95 7.04
C VAL A 64 9.22 -3.32 7.59
N SER A 65 10.33 -3.91 7.12
CA SER A 65 10.76 -5.25 7.51
C SER A 65 12.28 -5.38 7.47
N ASP A 66 12.83 -6.19 8.38
CA ASP A 66 14.25 -6.54 8.43
C ASP A 66 14.69 -7.32 7.19
N LEU A 67 13.76 -7.99 6.49
CA LEU A 67 14.05 -8.70 5.25
C LEU A 67 14.57 -7.80 4.13
N PHE A 68 14.42 -6.48 4.25
CA PHE A 68 14.94 -5.51 3.30
C PHE A 68 16.37 -5.06 3.60
N GLU A 69 16.92 -5.44 4.74
CA GLU A 69 18.29 -5.11 5.12
C GLU A 69 19.30 -5.69 4.12
N GLY A 70 20.29 -4.88 3.73
CA GLY A 70 21.29 -5.25 2.72
C GLY A 70 20.76 -5.39 1.28
N LYS A 71 19.45 -5.25 1.03
CA LYS A 71 18.87 -5.39 -0.33
C LYS A 71 18.72 -4.04 -1.03
N PRO A 72 19.07 -3.92 -2.33
CA PRO A 72 18.82 -2.72 -3.11
C PRO A 72 17.32 -2.50 -3.34
N LEU A 73 16.91 -1.25 -3.54
CA LEU A 73 15.50 -0.84 -3.68
C LEU A 73 14.74 -1.67 -4.74
N ILE A 74 15.37 -1.89 -5.90
CA ILE A 74 14.76 -2.68 -6.98
C ILE A 74 14.45 -4.12 -6.56
N GLN A 75 15.32 -4.74 -5.76
CA GLN A 75 15.10 -6.10 -5.26
C GLN A 75 13.95 -6.12 -4.26
N ARG A 76 13.86 -5.12 -3.37
CA ARG A 76 12.74 -4.99 -2.43
C ARG A 76 11.40 -4.87 -3.18
N HIS A 77 11.36 -4.05 -4.24
CA HIS A 77 10.17 -3.90 -5.06
C HIS A 77 9.79 -5.20 -5.78
N ARG A 78 10.78 -5.93 -6.31
CA ARG A 78 10.55 -7.26 -6.91
C ARG A 78 9.96 -8.24 -5.91
N MET A 79 10.51 -8.32 -4.69
CA MET A 79 9.98 -9.20 -3.65
C MET A 79 8.52 -8.88 -3.31
N VAL A 80 8.17 -7.60 -3.18
CA VAL A 80 6.79 -7.17 -2.91
C VAL A 80 5.86 -7.49 -4.08
N ASN A 81 6.29 -7.22 -5.31
CA ASN A 81 5.53 -7.57 -6.51
C ASN A 81 5.32 -9.08 -6.65
N GLU A 82 6.34 -9.89 -6.37
CA GLU A 82 6.25 -11.35 -6.39
C GLU A 82 5.23 -11.86 -5.35
N ALA A 83 5.26 -11.31 -4.14
CA ALA A 83 4.28 -11.66 -3.10
C ALA A 83 2.84 -11.31 -3.51
N LEU A 84 2.66 -10.27 -4.32
CA LEU A 84 1.37 -9.76 -4.76
C LEU A 84 1.00 -10.13 -6.20
N ALA A 85 1.77 -10.98 -6.88
CA ALA A 85 1.56 -11.30 -8.29
C ALA A 85 0.13 -11.76 -8.58
N ALA A 86 -0.42 -12.64 -7.73
CA ALA A 86 -1.79 -13.13 -7.89
C ALA A 86 -2.89 -12.08 -7.61
N GLU A 87 -2.55 -10.91 -7.04
CA GLU A 87 -3.51 -9.80 -6.90
C GLU A 87 -3.55 -8.92 -8.16
N PHE A 88 -2.44 -8.83 -8.90
CA PHE A 88 -2.43 -8.23 -10.24
C PHE A 88 -3.37 -8.98 -11.19
N ASP A 89 -3.39 -10.31 -11.12
CA ASP A 89 -4.32 -11.13 -11.90
C ASP A 89 -5.80 -10.89 -11.56
N LYS A 90 -6.09 -10.38 -10.35
CA LYS A 90 -7.45 -10.08 -9.89
C LYS A 90 -7.92 -8.66 -10.22
N GLY A 91 -7.08 -7.84 -10.85
CA GLY A 91 -7.46 -6.50 -11.31
C GLY A 91 -6.71 -5.33 -10.69
N VAL A 92 -5.66 -5.57 -9.89
CA VAL A 92 -4.74 -4.50 -9.49
C VAL A 92 -3.98 -4.03 -10.73
N HIS A 93 -4.06 -2.74 -11.04
CA HIS A 93 -3.41 -2.13 -12.21
C HIS A 93 -2.02 -1.58 -11.86
N ALA A 94 -1.88 -0.93 -10.70
CA ALA A 94 -0.63 -0.33 -10.27
C ALA A 94 -0.46 -0.36 -8.74
N LEU A 95 0.80 -0.51 -8.33
CA LEU A 95 1.20 -0.54 -6.92
C LEU A 95 2.35 0.44 -6.67
N SER A 96 2.14 1.38 -5.75
CA SER A 96 3.18 2.27 -5.22
C SER A 96 3.82 1.65 -3.99
N ILE A 97 5.08 1.25 -4.08
CA ILE A 97 5.77 0.51 -3.03
C ILE A 97 6.76 1.44 -2.30
N GLN A 98 6.63 1.50 -0.98
CA GLN A 98 7.65 2.07 -0.10
C GLN A 98 8.18 0.97 0.82
N SER A 99 9.41 0.53 0.56
CA SER A 99 10.09 -0.52 1.32
C SER A 99 11.24 0.06 2.14
N LYS A 100 11.11 0.01 3.47
CA LYS A 100 12.10 0.55 4.42
C LYS A 100 12.53 -0.54 5.41
N THR A 101 13.74 -0.43 5.95
CA THR A 101 14.12 -1.24 7.12
C THR A 101 13.62 -0.58 8.40
N PRO A 102 13.48 -1.31 9.52
CA PRO A 102 13.11 -0.71 10.80
C PRO A 102 14.04 0.43 11.21
N ALA A 103 15.36 0.29 11.04
CA ALA A 103 16.32 1.36 11.29
C ALA A 103 16.08 2.62 10.43
N GLN A 104 15.71 2.44 9.15
CA GLN A 104 15.34 3.56 8.27
C GLN A 104 14.04 4.23 8.70
N TRP A 105 13.07 3.44 9.21
CA TRP A 105 11.79 3.94 9.69
C TRP A 105 11.92 4.73 11.00
N GLU A 106 12.76 4.26 11.92
CA GLU A 106 13.08 4.98 13.17
C GLU A 106 13.76 6.32 12.88
N THR A 107 14.66 6.36 11.88
CA THR A 107 15.34 7.59 11.47
C THR A 107 14.42 8.54 10.72
N ASN A 108 13.55 8.00 9.86
CA ASN A 108 12.63 8.79 9.05
C ASN A 108 11.35 7.99 8.72
N SER A 109 10.31 8.24 9.50
CA SER A 109 8.97 7.68 9.32
C SER A 109 8.13 8.43 8.29
N SER A 110 8.68 9.45 7.60
CA SER A 110 7.90 10.17 6.58
C SER A 110 7.61 9.27 5.38
N VAL A 111 6.34 9.03 5.12
CA VAL A 111 5.83 8.36 3.93
C VAL A 111 5.71 9.44 2.86
N ARG A 112 6.41 9.30 1.73
CA ARG A 112 6.27 10.29 0.66
C ARG A 112 4.83 10.25 0.15
N PRO A 113 4.12 11.38 0.05
CA PRO A 113 2.79 11.39 -0.57
C PRO A 113 2.91 10.93 -2.03
N SER A 114 1.87 10.27 -2.53
CA SER A 114 1.83 9.91 -3.94
C SER A 114 1.71 11.19 -4.77
N PRO A 115 2.44 11.34 -5.89
CA PRO A 115 2.32 12.53 -6.72
C PRO A 115 0.88 12.70 -7.19
N THR A 116 0.36 13.92 -7.17
CA THR A 116 -0.95 14.23 -7.74
C THR A 116 -0.92 13.86 -9.22
N CYS A 117 -1.70 12.85 -9.61
CA CYS A 117 -1.76 12.41 -10.99
C CYS A 117 -2.44 13.52 -11.82
N LEU A 118 -1.66 14.25 -12.61
CA LEU A 118 -2.17 15.12 -13.68
C LEU A 118 -2.72 14.21 -14.79
N GLY A 119 -3.90 13.64 -14.56
CA GLY A 119 -4.64 12.87 -15.57
C GLY A 119 -4.82 13.71 -16.83
N GLY A 120 -4.13 13.31 -17.89
CA GLY A 120 -4.15 14.04 -19.15
C GLY A 120 -5.54 14.11 -19.78
N MET A 121 -5.87 15.30 -20.27
CA MET A 121 -6.87 15.66 -21.29
C MET A 121 -8.31 15.95 -20.84
N LEU A 122 -8.54 17.20 -20.41
CA LEU A 122 -9.70 17.97 -20.88
C LEU A 122 -9.20 19.03 -21.89
N HIS A 123 -8.81 18.60 -23.09
CA HIS A 123 -8.84 19.51 -24.24
C HIS A 123 -10.08 19.14 -25.05
N ASP A 124 -11.16 19.82 -24.69
CA ASP A 124 -12.40 19.88 -25.46
C ASP A 124 -12.05 20.35 -26.87
N LYS A 125 -12.07 19.42 -27.84
CA LYS A 125 -12.06 19.77 -29.25
C LYS A 125 -13.43 20.36 -29.59
N LYS A 126 -13.64 21.65 -29.38
CA LYS A 126 -14.63 22.38 -30.19
C LYS A 126 -14.01 22.72 -31.54
N LYS A 127 -14.25 21.81 -32.50
CA LYS A 127 -14.31 22.16 -33.92
C LYS A 127 -15.64 22.88 -34.21
N ALA A 128 -15.53 23.85 -35.11
CA ALA A 128 -16.52 24.31 -36.08
C ALA A 128 -17.59 25.34 -35.66
N SER A 129 -17.42 26.55 -36.25
CA SER A 129 -18.39 27.48 -36.89
C SER A 129 -18.01 28.91 -36.49
N GLU A 130 -17.75 29.90 -37.33
CA GLU A 130 -17.89 30.15 -38.77
C GLU A 130 -16.94 31.33 -39.10
#